data_AF-J4UF27-F1
#
_entry.id   AF-J4UF27-F1
#
_cell.length_a   1.000
_cell.length_b   1.000
_cell.length_c   1.000
_cell.angle_alpha   90.00
_cell.angle_beta   90.00
_cell.angle_gamma   90.00
#
_symmetry.space_group_name_H-M   'P 1'
#
loop_
_entity.id
_entity.type
_entity.pdbx_description
1 polymer ?
#
loop_
_entity_poly.entity_id
_entity_poly.type
_entity_poly.pdbx_seq_one_letter_code
_entity_poly.pdbx_strand_id
1 'polypeptide(L)'
;MKALFYGILSGAVEPVAALIMLGASNIFIPVMPYLLSFAAGAMMYVVVEELIPEMSEGEHSNIGVILFAFGFTVMMALDVALS
;
A
#
# COMPACT_ATOMS: atom_id res chain seq x y z
N MET A 1 5.92 -23.37 -2.77
CA MET A 1 6.26 -23.21 -1.34
C MET A 1 7.21 -22.06 -1.05
N LYS A 2 8.32 -21.86 -1.79
CA LYS A 2 9.24 -20.74 -1.54
C LYS A 2 8.56 -19.36 -1.60
N ALA A 3 7.75 -19.09 -2.62
CA ALA A 3 7.01 -17.82 -2.77
C ALA A 3 6.08 -17.52 -1.57
N LEU A 4 5.45 -18.56 -1.00
CA LEU A 4 4.58 -18.41 0.17
C LEU A 4 5.40 -18.08 1.43
N PHE A 5 6.56 -18.72 1.60
CA PHE A 5 7.45 -18.43 2.72
C PHE A 5 8.01 -17.00 2.65
N TYR A 6 8.40 -16.53 1.46
CA TYR A 6 8.83 -15.14 1.25
C TYR A 6 7.68 -14.14 1.45
N GLY A 7 6.45 -14.47 1.02
CA GLY A 7 5.28 -13.64 1.28
C GLY A 7 5.00 -13.47 2.78
N ILE A 8 5.06 -14.56 3.56
CA ILE A 8 4.91 -14.51 5.02
C ILE A 8 6.04 -13.70 5.65
N LEU A 9 7.29 -13.91 5.20
CA LEU A 9 8.44 -13.20 5.74
C LEU A 9 8.36 -11.68 5.47
N SER A 10 7.87 -11.30 4.29
CA SER A 10 7.62 -9.90 3.93
C SER A 10 6.50 -9.31 4.78
N GLY A 11 5.38 -10.02 4.96
CA GLY A 11 4.28 -9.55 5.80
C GLY A 11 4.63 -9.46 7.29
N ALA A 12 5.54 -10.31 7.77
CA ALA A 12 6.00 -10.29 9.15
C ALA A 12 6.78 -9.02 9.53
N VAL A 13 7.27 -8.24 8.54
CA VAL A 13 7.96 -6.98 8.81
C VAL A 13 7.01 -5.92 9.38
N GLU A 14 5.73 -5.95 9.00
CA GLU A 14 4.72 -4.98 9.40
C GLU A 14 4.44 -4.99 10.92
N PRO A 15 4.11 -6.13 11.56
CA PRO A 15 3.87 -6.16 13.01
C PRO A 15 5.14 -5.81 13.81
N VAL A 16 6.32 -6.19 13.32
CA VAL A 16 7.59 -5.85 13.99
C VAL A 16 7.81 -4.33 13.97
N ALA A 17 7.61 -3.68 12.81
CA ALA A 17 7.70 -2.24 12.70
C ALA A 17 6.63 -1.52 13.54
N ALA A 18 5.40 -2.04 13.57
CA ALA A 18 4.30 -1.50 14.38
C ALA A 18 4.62 -1.52 15.89
N LEU A 19 5.22 -2.60 16.40
CA LEU A 19 5.63 -2.71 17.81
C LEU A 19 6.72 -1.69 18.17
N ILE A 20 7.69 -1.48 17.28
CA ILE A 20 8.74 -0.47 17.47
C ILE A 20 8.14 0.94 17.48
N MET A 21 7.25 1.25 16.53
CA MET A 21 6.53 2.53 16.49
C MET A 21 5.67 2.77 17.72
N LEU A 22 4.98 1.73 18.23
CA LEU A 22 4.22 1.83 19.47
C LEU A 22 5.10 2.21 20.66
N GLY A 23 6.26 1.56 20.81
CA GLY A 23 7.21 1.85 21.89
C GLY A 23 7.85 3.24 21.82
N ALA A 24 8.02 3.79 20.62
CA ALA A 24 8.60 5.12 20.39
C ALA A 24 7.56 6.21 20.05
N SER A 25 6.27 5.92 20.19
CA SER A 25 5.15 6.74 19.70
C SER A 25 5.24 8.22 20.12
N ASN A 26 5.63 8.50 21.36
CA ASN A 26 5.79 9.86 21.89
C ASN A 26 6.74 10.76 21.07
N ILE A 27 7.72 10.18 20.38
CA ILE A 27 8.68 10.92 19.54
C ILE A 27 8.18 11.01 18.08
N PHE A 28 7.46 9.97 17.61
CA PHE A 28 7.04 9.85 16.23
C PHE A 28 5.75 10.60 15.90
N ILE A 29 4.82 10.77 16.85
CA ILE A 29 3.55 11.50 16.65
C ILE A 29 3.74 12.88 15.98
N PRO A 30 4.67 13.77 16.41
CA PRO A 30 4.86 15.06 15.76
C PRO A 30 5.49 14.97 14.37
N VAL A 31 6.25 13.92 14.08
CA VAL A 31 6.93 13.69 12.79
C VAL A 31 6.07 12.87 11.81
N MET A 32 5.03 12.21 12.32
CA MET A 32 4.10 11.37 11.57
C MET A 32 3.51 12.03 10.31
N PRO A 33 3.06 13.30 10.29
CA PRO A 33 2.54 13.90 9.06
C PRO A 33 3.58 13.97 7.94
N TYR A 34 4.86 14.19 8.28
CA TYR A 34 5.94 14.20 7.30
C TYR A 34 6.23 12.79 6.77
N LEU A 35 6.22 11.78 7.65
CA LEU A 35 6.43 10.38 7.26
C LEU A 35 5.28 9.85 6.40
N LEU A 36 4.03 10.17 6.77
CA LEU A 36 2.85 9.81 5.99
C LEU A 36 2.84 10.52 4.63
N SER A 37 3.26 11.78 4.56
CA SER A 37 3.40 12.50 3.29
C SER A 37 4.44 11.85 2.38
N PHE A 38 5.57 11.42 2.95
CA PHE A 38 6.60 10.70 2.22
C PHE A 38 6.10 9.33 1.72
N ALA A 39 5.43 8.57 2.57
CA ALA A 39 4.82 7.29 2.21
C ALA A 39 3.78 7.44 1.09
N ALA A 40 2.91 8.46 1.17
CA ALA A 40 1.94 8.77 0.12
C ALA A 40 2.62 9.09 -1.21
N GLY A 41 3.72 9.87 -1.18
CA GLY A 41 4.52 10.17 -2.38
C GLY A 41 5.14 8.93 -3.02
N ALA A 42 5.71 8.03 -2.20
CA ALA A 42 6.28 6.77 -2.69
C ALA A 42 5.21 5.88 -3.34
N MET A 43 4.02 5.78 -2.73
CA MET A 43 2.91 5.01 -3.30
C MET A 43 2.41 5.61 -4.62
N MET A 44 2.33 6.94 -4.74
CA MET A 44 1.97 7.60 -6.01
C MET A 44 2.99 7.33 -7.11
N TYR A 45 4.29 7.33 -6.80
CA TYR A 45 5.34 7.01 -7.77
C TYR A 45 5.20 5.57 -8.30
N VAL A 46 5.08 4.59 -7.40
CA VAL A 46 4.92 3.16 -7.76
C VAL A 46 3.67 2.95 -8.61
N VAL A 47 2.55 3.59 -8.26
CA VAL A 47 1.31 3.49 -9.05
C VAL A 47 1.52 4.00 -10.48
N VAL A 48 2.18 5.15 -10.64
CA VAL A 48 2.32 5.80 -11.96
C VAL A 48 3.36 5.11 -12.84
N GLU A 49 4.50 4.72 -12.27
CA GLU A 49 5.65 4.19 -13.03
C GLU A 49 5.61 2.68 -13.20
N GLU A 50 5.02 1.95 -12.25
CA GLU A 50 5.00 0.48 -12.30
C GLU A 50 3.59 -0.04 -12.62
N LEU A 51 2.58 0.33 -11.82
CA LEU A 51 1.25 -0.28 -11.93
C LEU A 51 0.49 0.14 -13.20
N ILE A 52 0.50 1.42 -13.58
CA ILE A 52 -0.21 1.89 -14.81
C ILE A 52 0.38 1.22 -16.07
N PRO A 53 1.71 1.21 -16.29
CA PRO A 53 2.31 0.51 -17.43
C PRO A 53 2.03 -0.99 -17.43
N GLU A 54 2.18 -1.67 -16.28
CA GLU A 54 1.92 -3.11 -16.17
C GLU A 54 0.47 -3.48 -16.53
N MET A 55 -0.51 -2.63 -16.13
CA MET A 55 -1.91 -2.80 -16.52
C MET A 55 -2.18 -2.50 -18.00
N SER A 56 -1.35 -1.69 -18.65
CA SER A 56 -1.50 -1.30 -20.06
C SER A 56 -0.73 -2.17 -21.05
N GLU A 57 0.31 -2.89 -20.62
CA GLU A 57 1.14 -3.75 -21.49
C GLU A 57 0.49 -5.11 -21.86
N GLY A 58 -0.65 -5.48 -21.26
CA GLY A 58 -1.36 -6.73 -21.56
C GLY A 58 -2.36 -6.63 -22.72
N GLU A 59 -2.53 -7.72 -23.49
CA GLU A 59 -3.51 -7.83 -24.59
C GLU A 59 -4.97 -7.55 -24.17
N HIS A 60 -5.26 -7.52 -22.86
CA HIS A 60 -6.55 -7.18 -22.26
C HIS A 60 -6.45 -6.03 -21.24
N SER A 61 -5.80 -4.93 -21.62
CA SER A 61 -5.60 -3.73 -20.78
C SER A 61 -6.87 -3.24 -20.04
N ASN A 62 -8.05 -3.38 -20.63
CA ASN A 62 -9.31 -2.92 -20.04
C ASN A 62 -9.67 -3.65 -18.72
N ILE A 63 -9.31 -4.94 -18.59
CA ILE A 63 -9.66 -5.72 -17.40
C ILE A 63 -8.83 -5.27 -16.18
N GLY A 64 -7.55 -4.97 -16.36
CA GLY A 64 -6.67 -4.46 -15.30
C GLY A 64 -7.19 -3.14 -14.74
N VAL A 65 -7.56 -2.21 -15.62
CA VAL A 65 -8.11 -0.90 -15.24
C VAL A 65 -9.44 -1.02 -14.51
N ILE A 66 -10.35 -1.89 -14.96
CA ILE A 66 -11.64 -2.13 -14.30
C ILE A 66 -11.45 -2.73 -12.90
N LEU A 67 -10.55 -3.70 -12.75
CA LEU A 67 -10.25 -4.32 -11.45
C LEU A 67 -9.58 -3.32 -10.50
N PHE A 68 -8.67 -2.48 -10.99
CA PHE A 68 -8.07 -1.40 -10.22
C PHE A 68 -9.13 -0.40 -9.73
N ALA A 69 -10.00 0.07 -10.62
CA ALA A 69 -11.08 0.99 -10.28
C ALA A 69 -12.05 0.38 -9.25
N PHE A 70 -12.36 -0.91 -9.39
CA PHE A 70 -13.18 -1.64 -8.42
C PHE A 70 -12.49 -1.73 -7.05
N GLY A 71 -11.21 -2.13 -7.03
CA GLY A 71 -10.42 -2.21 -5.79
C GLY A 71 -10.29 -0.85 -5.08
N PHE A 72 -10.03 0.22 -5.83
CA PHE A 72 -10.00 1.58 -5.31
C PHE A 72 -11.35 2.00 -4.73
N THR A 73 -12.45 1.69 -5.42
CA THR A 73 -13.81 1.97 -4.93
C THR A 73 -14.10 1.22 -3.64
N VAL A 74 -13.73 -0.06 -3.55
CA VAL A 74 -13.88 -0.86 -2.33
C VAL A 74 -13.06 -0.28 -1.18
N MET A 75 -11.81 0.11 -1.43
CA MET A 75 -10.97 0.77 -0.43
C MET A 75 -11.60 2.06 0.09
N MET A 76 -12.03 2.97 -0.81
CA MET A 76 -12.70 4.21 -0.43
C MET A 76 -14.00 3.98 0.34
N ALA A 77 -14.77 2.95 -0.04
CA ALA A 77 -16.00 2.59 0.67
C ALA A 77 -15.70 2.06 2.08
N LEU A 78 -14.65 1.25 2.23
CA LEU A 78 -14.19 0.77 3.53
C LEU A 78 -13.68 1.92 4.40
N ASP A 79 -12.91 2.85 3.84
CA ASP A 79 -12.42 4.05 4.56
C ASP A 79 -13.58 4.85 5.13
N VAL A 80 -14.57 5.22 4.31
CA VAL A 80 -15.76 5.96 4.75
C VAL A 80 -16.61 5.19 5.77
N ALA A 81 -16.64 3.85 5.69
CA ALA A 81 -17.41 3.02 6.62
C ALA A 81 -16.72 2.82 7.98
N LEU A 82 -15.37 2.89 8.02
CA LEU A 82 -14.54 2.66 9.21
C LEU A 82 -14.01 3.95 9.84
N SER A 83 -14.02 5.07 9.11
CA SER A 83 -13.69 6.42 9.58
C SER A 83 -14.71 6.98 10.55
#